data_AF-A0A1F4MNG8-F1
#
_entry.id   AF-A0A1F4MNG8-F1
#
_cell.length_a   1.000
_cell.length_b   1.000
_cell.length_c   1.000
_cell.angle_alpha   90.00
_cell.angle_beta   90.00
_cell.angle_gamma   90.00
#
_symmetry.space_group_name_H-M   'P 1'
#
loop_
_entity.id
_entity.type
_entity.pdbx_description
1 polymer ?
#
loop_
_entity_poly.entity_id
_entity_poly.type
_entity_poly.pdbx_seq_one_letter_code
_entity_poly.pdbx_strand_id
1 'polypeptide(L)'
;MRPLLQPVAPSIDDPIELLQACHDKVRRFAGLTLRLRAHLAERGPDAQAQEAARSILRYFDMAAPLHHDDEDHDLFPALRTLGQPELTARICELEAQHESLGRLWQALHPWLTATAEGQTCTPPAEVDEFATAYPAHAASEEAQVYPAAAQLSTEQLRQISDAMVRRRTPA
;
A
#
# COMPACT_ATOMS: atom_id res chain seq x y z
N MET A 1 11.28 -26.83 -35.89
CA MET A 1 10.49 -26.85 -34.64
C MET A 1 10.73 -25.53 -33.94
N ARG A 2 9.73 -24.66 -33.86
CA ARG A 2 9.79 -23.43 -33.04
C ARG A 2 9.64 -23.85 -31.58
N PRO A 3 10.46 -23.39 -30.63
CA PRO A 3 10.22 -23.68 -29.23
C PRO A 3 8.88 -23.04 -28.84
N LEU A 4 8.02 -23.81 -28.20
CA LEU A 4 6.87 -23.28 -27.48
C LEU A 4 7.43 -22.37 -26.39
N LEU A 5 7.21 -21.06 -26.52
CA LEU A 5 7.39 -20.13 -25.42
C LEU A 5 6.44 -20.60 -24.31
N GLN A 6 6.99 -21.23 -23.29
CA GLN A 6 6.25 -21.48 -22.06
C GLN A 6 5.82 -20.11 -21.52
N PRO A 7 4.56 -19.96 -21.06
CA PRO A 7 4.18 -18.75 -20.36
C PRO A 7 5.12 -18.61 -19.15
N VAL A 8 5.90 -17.54 -19.13
CA VAL A 8 6.67 -17.17 -17.95
C VAL A 8 5.64 -16.83 -16.89
N ALA A 9 5.54 -17.66 -15.86
CA ALA A 9 4.72 -17.34 -14.71
C ALA A 9 5.23 -16.02 -14.10
N PRO A 10 4.34 -15.10 -13.68
CA PRO A 10 4.78 -13.90 -13.00
C PRO A 10 5.65 -14.28 -11.79
N SER A 11 6.82 -13.67 -11.67
CA SER A 11 7.74 -13.86 -10.55
C SER A 11 8.04 -12.52 -9.88
N ILE A 12 8.29 -12.57 -8.58
CA ILE A 12 8.80 -11.45 -7.79
C ILE A 12 10.18 -11.87 -7.32
N ASP A 13 11.22 -11.25 -7.88
CA ASP A 13 12.61 -11.62 -7.61
C ASP A 13 13.05 -11.15 -6.22
N ASP A 14 12.61 -9.96 -5.81
CA ASP A 14 12.80 -9.41 -4.46
C ASP A 14 11.45 -8.92 -3.90
N PRO A 15 10.89 -9.61 -2.89
CA PRO A 15 9.61 -9.21 -2.29
C PRO A 15 9.71 -7.87 -1.54
N ILE A 16 10.88 -7.53 -0.98
CA ILE A 16 11.08 -6.28 -0.24
C ILE A 16 11.15 -5.10 -1.19
N GLU A 17 11.84 -5.24 -2.33
CA GLU A 17 11.87 -4.18 -3.36
C GLU A 17 10.46 -3.87 -3.88
N LEU A 18 9.62 -4.89 -4.08
CA LEU A 18 8.23 -4.68 -4.49
C LEU A 18 7.42 -3.92 -3.42
N LEU A 19 7.58 -4.27 -2.14
CA LEU A 19 6.91 -3.57 -1.04
C LEU A 19 7.36 -2.11 -0.95
N GLN A 20 8.65 -1.83 -1.10
CA GLN A 20 9.18 -0.46 -1.16
C GLN A 20 8.62 0.32 -2.37
N ALA A 21 8.49 -0.32 -3.53
CA ALA A 21 7.84 0.30 -4.69
C ALA A 21 6.34 0.58 -4.47
N CYS A 22 5.66 -0.23 -3.64
CA CYS A 22 4.32 0.09 -3.15
C CYS A 22 4.36 1.31 -2.22
N HIS A 23 5.30 1.42 -1.29
CA HIS A 23 5.44 2.59 -0.43
C HIS A 23 5.65 3.90 -1.19
N ASP A 24 6.41 3.89 -2.29
CA ASP A 24 6.54 5.08 -3.14
C ASP A 24 5.21 5.53 -3.74
N LYS A 25 4.34 4.57 -4.09
CA LYS A 25 2.97 4.86 -4.54
C LYS A 25 2.11 5.34 -3.38
N VAL A 26 2.21 4.75 -2.18
CA VAL A 26 1.53 5.23 -0.97
C VAL A 26 1.86 6.71 -0.74
N ARG A 27 3.15 7.06 -0.69
CA ARG A 27 3.62 8.45 -0.50
C ARG A 27 3.05 9.39 -1.56
N ARG A 28 3.13 9.00 -2.83
CA ARG A 28 2.63 9.79 -3.95
C ARG A 28 1.13 10.03 -3.87
N PHE A 29 0.33 8.98 -3.65
CA PHE A 29 -1.13 9.10 -3.65
C PHE A 29 -1.68 9.72 -2.37
N ALA A 30 -1.06 9.46 -1.22
CA ALA A 30 -1.37 10.15 0.02
C ALA A 30 -1.09 11.66 -0.09
N GLY A 31 0.06 12.07 -0.65
CA GLY A 31 0.32 13.49 -0.92
C GLY A 31 -0.59 14.10 -2.00
N LEU A 32 -1.12 13.30 -2.92
CA LEU A 32 -2.04 13.78 -3.97
C LEU A 32 -3.39 14.23 -3.39
N THR A 33 -3.84 13.68 -2.26
CA THR A 33 -5.11 14.08 -1.63
C THR A 33 -5.09 15.55 -1.20
N LEU A 34 -3.97 16.04 -0.66
CA LEU A 34 -3.78 17.45 -0.30
C LEU A 34 -3.88 18.37 -1.51
N ARG A 35 -3.23 17.98 -2.61
CA ARG A 35 -3.24 18.73 -3.87
C ARG A 35 -4.63 18.73 -4.49
N LEU A 36 -5.33 17.61 -4.44
CA LEU A 36 -6.70 17.48 -4.92
C LEU A 36 -7.64 18.40 -4.12
N ARG A 37 -7.53 18.41 -2.79
CA ARG A 37 -8.31 19.29 -1.92
C ARG A 37 -8.12 20.77 -2.28
N ALA A 38 -6.88 21.22 -2.49
CA ALA A 38 -6.59 22.58 -2.91
C ALA A 38 -7.17 22.90 -4.30
N HIS A 39 -6.99 21.98 -5.27
CA HIS A 39 -7.51 22.14 -6.63
C HIS A 39 -9.04 22.25 -6.65
N LEU A 40 -9.75 21.44 -5.87
CA LEU A 40 -11.20 21.48 -5.78
C LEU A 40 -11.72 22.81 -5.23
N ALA A 41 -11.02 23.42 -4.27
CA ALA A 41 -11.39 24.72 -3.73
C ALA A 41 -11.28 25.85 -4.77
N GLU A 42 -10.32 25.76 -5.69
CA GLU A 42 -10.07 26.78 -6.71
C GLU A 42 -10.85 26.58 -8.01
N ARG A 43 -10.99 25.32 -8.45
CA ARG A 43 -11.45 24.97 -9.81
C ARG A 43 -12.68 24.06 -9.83
N GLY A 44 -13.07 23.50 -8.69
CA GLY A 44 -14.12 22.49 -8.62
C GLY A 44 -13.70 21.14 -9.23
N PRO A 45 -14.64 20.19 -9.34
CA PRO A 45 -14.38 18.82 -9.76
C PRO A 45 -14.28 18.67 -11.29
N ASP A 46 -13.32 19.38 -11.88
CA ASP A 46 -13.01 19.30 -13.31
C ASP A 46 -12.42 17.93 -13.72
N ALA A 47 -12.18 17.74 -15.02
CA ALA A 47 -11.67 16.48 -15.54
C ALA A 47 -10.32 16.04 -14.91
N GLN A 48 -9.49 17.00 -14.49
CA GLN A 48 -8.22 16.71 -13.82
C GLN A 48 -8.45 16.22 -12.39
N ALA A 49 -9.33 16.87 -11.63
CA ALA A 49 -9.69 16.44 -10.29
C ALA A 49 -10.32 15.03 -10.30
N GLN A 50 -11.20 14.77 -11.25
CA GLN A 50 -11.85 13.47 -11.41
C GLN A 50 -10.83 12.35 -11.65
N GLU A 51 -9.83 12.58 -12.52
CA GLU A 51 -8.81 11.58 -12.82
C GLU A 51 -7.85 11.34 -11.65
N ALA A 52 -7.50 12.40 -10.92
CA ALA A 52 -6.73 12.28 -9.69
C ALA A 52 -7.48 11.43 -8.65
N ALA A 53 -8.76 11.71 -8.43
CA ALA A 53 -9.60 10.96 -7.50
C ALA A 53 -9.72 9.48 -7.89
N ARG A 54 -10.00 9.16 -9.16
CA ARG A 54 -10.03 7.77 -9.67
C ARG A 54 -8.70 7.04 -9.46
N SER A 55 -7.59 7.75 -9.62
CA SER A 55 -6.26 7.16 -9.43
C SER A 55 -5.94 6.87 -7.97
N ILE A 56 -6.37 7.74 -7.05
CA ILE A 56 -6.25 7.50 -5.60
C ILE A 56 -7.13 6.31 -5.19
N LEU A 57 -8.41 6.32 -5.58
CA LEU A 57 -9.37 5.23 -5.31
C LEU A 57 -8.82 3.88 -5.74
N ARG A 58 -8.46 3.74 -7.03
CA ARG A 58 -7.91 2.49 -7.56
C ARG A 58 -6.71 1.97 -6.78
N TYR A 59 -5.85 2.85 -6.28
CA TYR A 59 -4.68 2.43 -5.51
C TYR A 59 -5.09 1.92 -4.12
N PHE A 60 -5.88 2.69 -3.37
CA PHE A 60 -6.22 2.34 -1.99
C PHE A 60 -7.34 1.29 -1.87
N ASP A 61 -8.16 1.09 -2.91
CA ASP A 61 -9.17 0.02 -2.93
C ASP A 61 -8.58 -1.35 -3.25
N MET A 62 -7.48 -1.39 -4.02
CA MET A 62 -6.92 -2.63 -4.55
C MET A 62 -5.51 -2.90 -4.05
N ALA A 63 -4.59 -1.98 -4.27
CA ALA A 63 -3.17 -2.23 -4.02
C ALA A 63 -2.80 -2.14 -2.54
N ALA A 64 -3.34 -1.15 -1.82
CA ALA A 64 -3.01 -0.98 -0.40
C ALA A 64 -3.47 -2.17 0.49
N PRO A 65 -4.69 -2.73 0.33
CA PRO A 65 -5.09 -3.92 1.09
C PRO A 65 -4.24 -5.13 0.76
N LEU A 66 -3.93 -5.35 -0.53
CA LEU A 66 -3.08 -6.46 -0.95
C LEU A 66 -1.65 -6.35 -0.41
N HIS A 67 -1.16 -5.12 -0.20
CA HIS A 67 0.13 -4.81 0.37
C HIS A 67 0.16 -5.11 1.88
N HIS A 68 -0.81 -4.61 2.65
CA HIS A 68 -0.92 -5.00 4.06
C HIS A 68 -1.08 -6.52 4.22
N ASP A 69 -1.82 -7.19 3.33
CA ASP A 69 -1.91 -8.64 3.35
C ASP A 69 -0.55 -9.32 3.10
N ASP A 70 0.37 -8.73 2.31
CA ASP A 70 1.72 -9.29 2.09
C ASP A 70 2.53 -9.22 3.38
N GLU A 71 2.34 -8.15 4.13
CA GLU A 71 3.00 -7.93 5.39
C GLU A 71 2.42 -8.84 6.47
N ASP A 72 1.12 -8.73 6.73
CA ASP A 72 0.41 -9.36 7.83
C ASP A 72 0.42 -10.89 7.73
N HIS A 73 0.29 -11.44 6.53
CA HIS A 73 0.17 -12.89 6.34
C HIS A 73 1.47 -13.60 5.98
N ASP A 74 2.45 -12.90 5.41
CA ASP A 74 3.66 -13.54 4.87
C ASP A 74 4.94 -12.97 5.49
N LEU A 75 5.24 -11.67 5.27
CA LEU A 75 6.51 -11.08 5.70
C LEU A 75 6.64 -11.02 7.22
N PHE A 76 5.66 -10.46 7.92
CA PHE A 76 5.71 -10.28 9.37
C PHE A 76 5.76 -11.61 10.13
N PRO A 77 4.95 -12.64 9.79
CA PRO A 77 5.12 -13.97 10.35
C PRO A 77 6.51 -14.55 10.12
N ALA A 78 7.07 -14.42 8.91
CA ALA A 78 8.42 -14.90 8.61
C ALA A 78 9.48 -14.19 9.47
N LEU A 79 9.39 -12.86 9.62
CA LEU A 79 10.33 -12.08 10.44
C LEU A 79 10.26 -12.42 11.93
N ARG A 80 9.08 -12.75 12.46
CA ARG A 80 8.94 -13.22 13.85
C ARG A 80 9.70 -14.52 14.13
N THR A 81 9.92 -15.37 13.11
CA THR A 81 10.70 -16.61 13.29
C THR A 81 12.17 -16.36 13.66
N LEU A 82 12.67 -15.15 13.44
CA LEU A 82 14.03 -14.74 13.84
C LEU A 82 14.20 -14.65 15.37
N GLY A 83 13.11 -14.68 16.15
CA GLY A 83 13.17 -14.74 17.61
C GLY A 83 13.69 -13.47 18.29
N GLN A 84 13.59 -12.31 17.62
CA GLN A 84 14.04 -11.02 18.12
C GLN A 84 12.88 -10.27 18.80
N PRO A 85 12.89 -10.09 20.15
CA PRO A 85 11.77 -9.49 20.87
C PRO A 85 11.46 -8.06 20.45
N GLU A 86 12.49 -7.25 20.22
CA GLU A 86 12.35 -5.85 19.80
C GLU A 86 11.72 -5.75 18.41
N LEU A 87 12.16 -6.57 17.46
CA LEU A 87 11.56 -6.64 16.12
C LEU A 87 10.09 -7.07 16.19
N THR A 88 9.79 -8.09 17.01
CA THR A 88 8.42 -8.57 17.19
C THR A 88 7.52 -7.47 17.77
N ALA A 89 8.01 -6.69 18.73
CA ALA A 89 7.27 -5.56 19.28
C ALA A 89 6.99 -4.48 18.23
N ARG A 90 7.98 -4.14 17.40
CA ARG A 90 7.82 -3.17 16.29
C ARG A 90 6.77 -3.66 15.27
N ILE A 91 6.83 -4.93 14.90
CA ILE A 91 5.84 -5.54 14.00
C ILE A 91 4.43 -5.42 14.61
N CYS A 92 4.23 -5.77 15.88
CA CYS A 92 2.92 -5.65 16.52
C CYS A 92 2.40 -4.20 16.56
N GLU A 93 3.29 -3.22 16.77
CA GLU A 93 2.92 -1.79 16.71
C GLU A 93 2.47 -1.37 15.31
N LEU A 94 3.13 -1.87 14.26
CA LEU A 94 2.83 -1.54 12.87
C LEU A 94 1.55 -2.23 12.37
N GLU A 95 1.35 -3.52 12.67
CA GLU A 95 0.10 -4.22 12.35
C GLU A 95 -1.12 -3.52 12.98
N ALA A 96 -0.99 -3.04 14.22
CA ALA A 96 -2.07 -2.29 14.87
C ALA A 96 -2.38 -0.95 14.18
N GLN A 97 -1.42 -0.38 13.43
CA GLN A 97 -1.63 0.83 12.65
C GLN A 97 -2.43 0.56 11.36
N HIS A 98 -2.38 -0.65 10.78
CA HIS A 98 -3.14 -0.98 9.56
C HIS A 98 -4.64 -0.73 9.72
N GLU A 99 -5.23 -1.04 10.88
CA GLU A 99 -6.65 -0.77 11.15
C GLU A 99 -6.93 0.74 11.19
N SER A 100 -6.03 1.52 11.78
CA SER A 100 -6.16 2.99 11.86
C SER A 100 -6.05 3.63 10.47
N LEU A 101 -5.10 3.18 9.65
CA LEU A 101 -4.96 3.60 8.26
C LEU A 101 -6.20 3.23 7.44
N GLY A 102 -6.75 2.04 7.64
CA GLY A 102 -8.01 1.60 7.03
C GLY A 102 -9.18 2.53 7.38
N ARG A 103 -9.29 2.99 8.63
CA ARG A 103 -10.32 3.96 9.04
C ARG A 103 -10.13 5.31 8.34
N LEU A 104 -8.91 5.81 8.24
CA LEU A 104 -8.61 7.04 7.49
C LEU A 104 -9.00 6.89 6.02
N TRP A 105 -8.70 5.74 5.41
CA TRP A 105 -9.13 5.47 4.04
C TRP A 105 -10.65 5.53 3.88
N GLN A 106 -11.40 4.86 4.77
CA GLN A 106 -12.86 4.88 4.73
C GLN A 106 -13.45 6.28 4.90
N ALA A 107 -12.80 7.17 5.66
CA ALA A 107 -13.23 8.57 5.79
C ALA A 107 -13.06 9.36 4.46
N LEU A 108 -11.99 9.10 3.71
CA LEU A 108 -11.70 9.78 2.43
C LEU A 108 -12.51 9.23 1.26
N HIS A 109 -12.86 7.95 1.29
CA HIS A 109 -13.46 7.23 0.16
C HIS A 109 -14.72 7.93 -0.42
N PRO A 110 -15.73 8.36 0.37
CA PRO A 110 -16.92 9.04 -0.18
C PRO A 110 -16.60 10.35 -0.90
N TRP A 111 -15.69 11.16 -0.35
CA TRP A 111 -15.29 12.43 -0.94
C TRP A 111 -14.56 12.23 -2.28
N LEU A 112 -13.68 11.24 -2.35
CA LEU A 112 -12.98 10.88 -3.59
C LEU A 112 -13.94 10.30 -4.62
N THR A 113 -14.92 9.51 -4.20
CA THR A 113 -15.95 8.94 -5.10
C THR A 113 -16.80 10.05 -5.72
N ALA A 114 -17.33 10.97 -4.91
CA ALA A 114 -18.08 12.12 -5.40
C ALA A 114 -17.25 12.99 -6.35
N THR A 115 -15.98 13.21 -6.00
CA THR A 115 -15.04 13.96 -6.86
C THR A 115 -14.82 13.26 -8.20
N ALA A 116 -14.64 11.94 -8.21
CA ALA A 116 -14.47 11.14 -9.43
C ALA A 116 -15.68 11.20 -10.37
N GLU A 117 -16.88 11.42 -9.82
CA GLU A 117 -18.15 11.60 -10.52
C GLU A 117 -18.42 13.06 -10.94
N GLY A 118 -17.49 13.99 -10.68
CA GLY A 118 -17.66 15.39 -11.02
C GLY A 118 -18.56 16.17 -10.06
N GLN A 119 -18.82 15.63 -8.86
CA GLN A 119 -19.68 16.25 -7.86
C GLN A 119 -18.86 17.08 -6.86
N THR A 120 -19.42 18.21 -6.45
CA THR A 120 -18.84 19.03 -5.38
C THR A 120 -19.17 18.40 -4.04
N CYS A 121 -18.15 18.10 -3.26
CA CYS A 121 -18.28 17.55 -1.91
C CYS A 121 -17.25 18.20 -0.99
N THR A 122 -17.65 18.44 0.27
CA THR A 122 -16.74 18.97 1.28
C THR A 122 -15.67 17.93 1.60
N PRO A 123 -14.36 18.28 1.55
CA PRO A 123 -13.30 17.39 1.96
C PRO A 123 -13.44 16.97 3.43
N PRO A 124 -13.14 15.71 3.78
CA PRO A 124 -13.16 15.26 5.16
C PRO A 124 -12.04 15.93 5.98
N ALA A 125 -12.18 15.94 7.31
CA ALA A 125 -11.18 16.52 8.21
C ALA A 125 -9.88 15.69 8.22
N GLU A 126 -10.01 14.40 7.91
CA GLU A 126 -8.98 13.38 7.95
C GLU A 126 -7.96 13.48 6.80
N VAL A 127 -8.15 14.38 5.82
CA VAL A 127 -7.24 14.48 4.65
C VAL A 127 -5.79 14.76 5.07
N ASP A 128 -5.58 15.65 6.05
CA ASP A 128 -4.23 15.97 6.53
C ASP A 128 -3.60 14.80 7.30
N GLU A 129 -4.40 14.12 8.12
CA GLU A 129 -3.96 12.95 8.88
C GLU A 129 -3.63 11.80 7.93
N PHE A 130 -4.46 11.51 6.94
CA PHE A 130 -4.22 10.51 5.90
C PHE A 130 -2.92 10.78 5.14
N ALA A 131 -2.70 12.03 4.73
CA ALA A 131 -1.50 12.43 3.99
C ALA A 131 -0.21 12.39 4.84
N THR A 132 -0.34 12.28 6.17
CA THR A 132 0.79 12.20 7.11
C THR A 132 1.02 10.78 7.61
N ALA A 133 -0.05 10.09 8.04
CA ALA A 133 0.00 8.79 8.68
C ALA A 133 0.48 7.68 7.75
N TYR A 134 -0.04 7.62 6.52
CA TYR A 134 0.37 6.60 5.54
C TYR A 134 1.87 6.69 5.20
N PRO A 135 2.43 7.86 4.83
CA PRO A 135 3.87 7.99 4.62
C PRO A 135 4.73 7.70 5.86
N ALA A 136 4.26 8.09 7.05
CA ALA A 136 4.99 7.86 8.30
C ALA A 136 5.03 6.37 8.68
N HIS A 137 3.94 5.65 8.42
CA HIS A 137 3.85 4.20 8.59
C HIS A 137 4.83 3.48 7.67
N ALA A 138 4.75 3.73 6.35
CA ALA A 138 5.66 3.17 5.36
C ALA A 138 7.15 3.44 5.68
N ALA A 139 7.47 4.65 6.16
CA ALA A 139 8.83 4.99 6.59
C ALA A 139 9.27 4.22 7.84
N SER A 140 8.34 3.90 8.74
CA SER A 140 8.63 3.14 9.95
C SER A 140 8.90 1.68 9.63
N GLU A 141 8.14 1.07 8.72
CA GLU A 141 8.37 -0.30 8.24
C GLU A 141 9.73 -0.44 7.57
N GLU A 142 10.04 0.46 6.63
CA GLU A 142 11.31 0.49 5.91
C GLU A 142 12.52 0.65 6.84
N ALA A 143 12.38 1.48 7.88
CA ALA A 143 13.50 1.77 8.79
C ALA A 143 13.65 0.73 9.90
N GLN A 144 12.55 0.14 10.38
CA GLN A 144 12.54 -0.61 11.64
C GLN A 144 12.31 -2.12 11.46
N VAL A 145 11.68 -2.54 10.35
CA VAL A 145 11.27 -3.94 10.15
C VAL A 145 11.93 -4.56 8.92
N TYR A 146 11.84 -3.91 7.75
CA TYR A 146 12.33 -4.47 6.50
C TYR A 146 13.83 -4.84 6.48
N PRO A 147 14.75 -4.13 7.18
CA PRO A 147 16.15 -4.54 7.22
C PRO A 147 16.38 -5.94 7.80
N ALA A 148 15.47 -6.44 8.64
CA ALA A 148 15.55 -7.79 9.18
C ALA A 148 15.30 -8.88 8.10
N ALA A 149 14.69 -8.54 6.96
CA ALA A 149 14.49 -9.47 5.85
C ALA A 149 15.81 -10.01 5.28
N ALA A 150 16.92 -9.28 5.43
CA ALA A 150 18.25 -9.75 5.05
C ALA A 150 18.72 -10.99 5.84
N GLN A 151 18.05 -11.32 6.95
CA GLN A 151 18.33 -12.51 7.77
C GLN A 151 17.44 -13.71 7.39
N LEU A 152 16.43 -13.52 6.53
CA LEU A 152 15.58 -14.60 6.05
C LEU A 152 16.35 -15.49 5.07
N SER A 153 16.05 -16.78 5.09
CA SER A 153 16.60 -17.70 4.11
C SER A 153 16.01 -17.44 2.71
N THR A 154 16.74 -17.85 1.67
CA THR A 154 16.25 -17.80 0.28
C THR A 154 14.91 -18.52 0.11
N GLU A 155 14.70 -19.61 0.84
CA GLU A 155 13.43 -20.35 0.78
C GLU A 155 12.27 -19.56 1.39
N GLN A 156 12.49 -18.86 2.51
CA GLN A 156 11.46 -17.99 3.10
C GLN A 156 11.11 -16.82 2.16
N LEU A 157 12.11 -16.17 1.57
CA LEU A 157 11.88 -15.08 0.60
C LEU A 157 11.10 -15.58 -0.63
N ARG A 158 11.45 -16.77 -1.15
CA ARG A 158 10.71 -17.41 -2.25
C ARG A 158 9.26 -17.71 -1.89
N GLN A 159 9.00 -18.20 -0.68
CA GLN A 159 7.63 -18.48 -0.21
C GLN A 159 6.79 -17.20 -0.12
N ILE A 160 7.38 -16.10 0.37
CA ILE A 160 6.75 -14.78 0.39
C ILE A 160 6.44 -14.33 -1.04
N SER A 161 7.43 -14.32 -1.94
CA SER A 161 7.23 -13.95 -3.35
C SER A 161 6.10 -14.76 -4.01
N ASP A 162 6.08 -16.08 -3.81
CA ASP A 162 5.03 -16.94 -4.37
C ASP A 162 3.64 -16.57 -3.82
N ALA A 163 3.54 -16.25 -2.53
CA ALA A 163 2.29 -15.81 -1.91
C ALA A 163 1.81 -14.47 -2.45
N MET A 164 2.72 -13.51 -2.58
CA MET A 164 2.46 -12.22 -3.18
C MET A 164 1.93 -12.40 -4.61
N VAL A 165 2.61 -13.20 -5.45
CA VAL A 165 2.15 -13.51 -6.83
C VAL A 165 0.76 -14.13 -6.84
N ARG A 166 0.50 -15.15 -5.99
CA ARG A 166 -0.80 -15.80 -5.91
C ARG A 166 -1.92 -14.82 -5.61
N ARG A 167 -1.71 -13.85 -4.71
CA ARG A 167 -2.75 -12.87 -4.34
C ARG A 167 -3.09 -11.91 -5.49
N ARG A 168 -2.20 -11.72 -6.46
CA ARG A 168 -2.43 -10.90 -7.66
C ARG A 168 -2.83 -11.71 -8.90
N THR A 169 -2.86 -13.04 -8.80
CA THR A 169 -3.20 -13.91 -9.93
C THR A 169 -4.63 -14.40 -9.76
N PRO A 170 -5.56 -14.06 -10.67
CA PRO A 170 -6.91 -14.61 -10.62
C PRO A 170 -6.88 -16.13 -10.75
N ALA A 171 -7.77 -16.80 -10.02
CA ALA A 171 -7.98 -18.24 -10.10
C ALA A 171 -8.55 -18.67 -11.46
#